data_AF-A0A645BWD2-F1
#
_entry.id   AF-A0A645BWD2-F1
#
_cell.length_a   1.000
_cell.length_b   1.000
_cell.length_c   1.000
_cell.angle_alpha   90.00
_cell.angle_beta   90.00
_cell.angle_gamma   90.00
#
_symmetry.space_group_name_H-M   'P 1'
#
loop_
_entity.id
_entity.type
_entity.pdbx_description
1 polymer ?
#
loop_
_entity_poly.entity_id
_entity_poly.type
_entity_poly.pdbx_seq_one_letter_code
_entity_poly.pdbx_strand_id
1 'polypeptide(L)'
;MHERDLISLVNAGKEFYGETFNSGNNQKYIFNFPNPVLAENAIKVNLDVAATSLSQSSFILNLNSSQYKTLNVPAQNLYDPFEKGKKSAGNFAFTPQNDLFEFNLTYSMPTPTSKGYLNYLEVNVRRQLTMSGSVMQFQNIDSTGTNNYKQYLLNNNNRQLQIWDITDQQNIARIITDNSGGKISFIDPGNEVRHYLAIDPTDAAAFPKPEIV
;
A
#
# COMPACT_ATOMS: atom_id res chain seq x y z
N MET A 1 -0.36 -1.68 4.15
CA MET A 1 1.01 -1.67 4.72
C MET A 1 1.12 -2.86 5.67
N HIS A 2 2.29 -3.49 5.71
CA HIS A 2 2.68 -4.44 6.74
C HIS A 2 3.88 -3.87 7.48
N GLU A 3 3.76 -3.72 8.80
CA GLU A 3 4.79 -3.24 9.72
C GLU A 3 4.50 -3.80 11.10
N ARG A 4 5.54 -4.16 11.84
CA ARG A 4 5.44 -4.62 13.23
C ARG A 4 6.62 -4.06 14.02
N ASP A 5 6.37 -3.38 15.12
CA ASP A 5 7.42 -2.79 15.95
C ASP A 5 7.89 -3.75 17.05
N LEU A 6 8.68 -4.78 16.69
CA LEU A 6 9.06 -5.83 17.63
C LEU A 6 10.46 -5.66 18.23
N ILE A 7 11.42 -5.16 17.45
CA ILE A 7 12.85 -5.18 17.81
C ILE A 7 13.49 -3.84 17.48
N SER A 8 14.21 -3.25 18.44
CA SER A 8 15.12 -2.13 18.17
C SER A 8 16.57 -2.62 18.16
N LEU A 9 17.27 -2.51 17.03
CA LEU A 9 18.64 -3.05 16.88
C LEU A 9 19.66 -2.38 17.82
N VAL A 10 19.39 -1.15 18.24
CA VAL A 10 20.25 -0.34 19.12
C VAL A 10 19.60 -0.03 20.47
N ASN A 11 18.39 -0.55 20.74
CA ASN A 11 17.61 -0.24 21.95
C ASN A 11 17.43 1.26 22.23
N ALA A 12 17.41 2.08 21.17
CA ALA A 12 17.33 3.54 21.29
C ALA A 12 15.91 4.09 21.05
N GLY A 13 14.94 3.22 20.76
CA GLY A 13 13.52 3.58 20.59
C GLY A 13 13.18 4.44 19.37
N LYS A 14 14.17 4.83 18.55
CA LYS A 14 13.98 5.64 17.33
C LYS A 14 13.41 4.85 16.16
N GLU A 15 13.71 3.56 16.11
CA GLU A 15 13.35 2.69 15.00
C GLU A 15 13.21 1.26 15.50
N PHE A 16 12.23 0.60 14.91
CA PHE A 16 11.84 -0.76 15.20
C PHE A 16 11.74 -1.55 13.91
N TYR A 17 11.91 -2.86 14.06
CA TYR A 17 11.81 -3.84 13.00
C TYR A 17 10.90 -4.97 13.47
N GLY A 18 10.20 -5.57 12.53
CA GLY A 18 9.30 -6.68 12.79
C GLY A 18 10.02 -8.02 12.64
N GLU A 19 9.88 -8.59 11.46
CA GLU A 19 10.38 -9.92 11.13
C GLU A 19 11.91 -9.92 11.01
N THR A 20 12.53 -10.92 11.65
CA THR A 20 13.96 -11.23 11.48
C THR A 20 14.12 -12.40 10.50
N PHE A 21 15.01 -12.24 9.54
CA PHE A 21 15.34 -13.24 8.52
C PHE A 21 16.71 -13.84 8.84
N ASN A 22 16.74 -15.14 9.13
CA ASN A 22 17.91 -15.97 9.34
C ASN A 22 17.73 -17.31 8.59
N SER A 23 18.83 -18.05 8.37
CA SER A 23 18.88 -19.39 7.75
C SER A 23 17.69 -19.78 6.84
N GLY A 24 17.64 -19.27 5.61
CA GLY A 24 16.69 -19.72 4.58
C GLY A 24 15.22 -19.34 4.78
N ASN A 25 14.89 -18.49 5.75
CA ASN A 25 13.51 -18.06 5.98
C ASN A 25 13.04 -17.08 4.88
N ASN A 26 11.82 -17.30 4.40
CA ASN A 26 11.05 -16.33 3.63
C ASN A 26 9.77 -15.97 4.39
N GLN A 27 9.22 -14.79 4.11
CA GLN A 27 7.97 -14.34 4.70
C GLN A 27 6.98 -13.98 3.60
N LYS A 28 5.73 -14.39 3.81
CA LYS A 28 4.63 -14.17 2.88
C LYS A 28 3.70 -13.10 3.43
N TYR A 29 3.40 -12.11 2.61
CA TYR A 29 2.48 -11.01 2.88
C TYR A 29 1.38 -11.01 1.83
N ILE A 30 0.14 -11.14 2.27
CA ILE A 30 -1.04 -11.22 1.40
C ILE A 30 -1.80 -9.91 1.51
N PHE A 31 -2.02 -9.25 0.38
CA PHE A 31 -2.89 -8.08 0.27
C PHE A 31 -4.00 -8.35 -0.72
N ASN A 32 -5.20 -7.86 -0.42
CA ASN A 32 -6.36 -7.95 -1.31
C ASN A 32 -6.82 -6.54 -1.69
N PHE A 33 -6.75 -6.21 -2.97
CA PHE A 33 -7.21 -4.93 -3.51
C PHE A 33 -8.21 -5.19 -4.63
N PRO A 34 -9.52 -4.96 -4.40
CA PRO A 34 -10.52 -5.29 -5.41
C PRO A 34 -10.42 -4.37 -6.62
N ASN A 35 -10.59 -4.92 -7.82
CA ASN A 35 -10.59 -4.17 -9.09
C ASN A 35 -9.28 -3.39 -9.36
N PRO A 36 -8.08 -3.98 -9.28
CA PRO A 36 -6.85 -3.28 -9.62
C PRO A 36 -6.82 -2.97 -11.13
N VAL A 37 -6.17 -1.87 -11.50
CA VAL A 37 -5.90 -1.57 -12.92
C VAL A 37 -4.81 -2.52 -13.40
N LEU A 38 -5.15 -3.43 -14.31
CA LEU A 38 -4.25 -4.42 -14.92
C LEU A 38 -3.34 -3.78 -15.98
N ALA A 39 -2.53 -2.81 -15.57
CA ALA A 39 -1.57 -2.11 -16.42
C ALA A 39 -0.15 -2.20 -15.84
N GLU A 40 0.84 -2.02 -16.71
CA GLU A 40 2.24 -2.07 -16.29
C GLU A 40 2.54 -1.05 -15.19
N ASN A 41 3.30 -1.47 -14.17
CA ASN A 41 3.78 -0.60 -13.09
C ASN A 41 2.67 0.08 -12.24
N ALA A 42 1.44 -0.46 -12.27
CA ALA A 42 0.27 0.04 -11.54
C ALA A 42 0.28 -0.26 -10.03
N ILE A 43 1.19 -1.13 -9.58
CA ILE A 43 1.51 -1.31 -8.16
C ILE A 43 2.83 -0.59 -7.87
N LYS A 44 2.85 0.24 -6.83
CA LYS A 44 4.06 0.82 -6.24
C LYS A 44 4.31 0.21 -4.88
N VAL A 45 5.54 -0.20 -4.63
CA VAL A 45 5.94 -0.86 -3.39
C VAL A 45 7.13 -0.13 -2.79
N ASN A 46 7.00 0.25 -1.52
CA ASN A 46 8.11 0.72 -0.72
C ASN A 46 8.53 -0.40 0.24
N LEU A 47 9.81 -0.77 0.16
CA LEU A 47 10.41 -1.78 1.01
C LEU A 47 11.53 -1.12 1.81
N ASP A 48 11.44 -1.15 3.13
CA ASP A 48 12.48 -0.68 4.04
C ASP A 48 12.99 -1.86 4.89
N VAL A 49 14.29 -2.06 4.86
CA VAL A 49 14.96 -3.21 5.49
C VAL A 49 16.28 -2.80 6.11
N ALA A 50 16.76 -3.64 7.02
CA ALA A 50 18.14 -3.61 7.48
C ALA A 50 18.79 -4.99 7.41
N ALA A 51 20.12 -5.01 7.41
CA ALA A 51 20.88 -6.23 7.57
C ALA A 51 22.09 -6.04 8.49
N THR A 52 22.36 -7.06 9.30
CA THR A 52 23.65 -7.27 9.98
C THR A 52 24.44 -8.30 9.20
N SER A 53 25.44 -7.85 8.45
CA SER A 53 26.29 -8.69 7.60
C SER A 53 27.62 -8.00 7.30
N LEU A 54 28.72 -8.75 7.35
CA LEU A 54 30.06 -8.27 6.99
C LEU A 54 30.34 -8.31 5.49
N SER A 55 29.41 -8.83 4.70
CA SER A 55 29.44 -8.84 3.24
C SER A 55 28.14 -8.27 2.70
N GLN A 56 28.17 -7.73 1.49
CA GLN A 56 26.96 -7.24 0.82
C GLN A 56 25.93 -8.37 0.77
N SER A 57 24.69 -8.02 1.10
CA SER A 57 23.56 -8.95 1.10
C SER A 57 22.39 -8.34 0.33
N SER A 58 21.30 -9.08 0.15
CA SER A 58 20.14 -8.53 -0.54
C SER A 58 18.82 -9.13 -0.05
N PHE A 59 17.75 -8.39 -0.28
CA PHE A 59 16.39 -8.87 -0.15
C PHE A 59 15.78 -9.04 -1.54
N ILE A 60 15.15 -10.19 -1.76
CA ILE A 60 14.46 -10.52 -3.00
C ILE A 60 12.96 -10.51 -2.69
N LEU A 61 12.27 -9.54 -3.26
CA LEU A 61 10.82 -9.43 -3.20
C LEU A 61 10.23 -9.99 -4.49
N ASN A 62 9.33 -10.96 -4.38
CA ASN A 62 8.56 -11.46 -5.52
C ASN A 62 7.06 -11.25 -5.33
N LEU A 63 6.38 -10.93 -6.43
CA LEU A 63 4.93 -10.88 -6.53
C LEU A 63 4.44 -12.11 -7.32
N ASN A 64 3.54 -12.88 -6.72
CA ASN A 64 2.87 -14.02 -7.34
C ASN A 64 3.85 -15.00 -8.03
N SER A 65 5.02 -15.22 -7.42
CA SER A 65 6.08 -16.13 -7.91
C SER A 65 6.64 -15.85 -9.32
N SER A 66 6.34 -14.69 -9.92
CA SER A 66 6.66 -14.39 -11.32
C SER A 66 7.43 -13.09 -11.53
N GLN A 67 7.22 -12.08 -10.69
CA GLN A 67 7.87 -10.78 -10.82
C GLN A 67 8.83 -10.57 -9.65
N TYR A 68 10.13 -10.52 -9.92
CA TYR A 68 11.18 -10.44 -8.90
C TYR A 68 11.84 -9.06 -8.90
N LYS A 69 12.09 -8.51 -7.71
CA LYS A 69 12.85 -7.29 -7.48
C LYS A 69 13.86 -7.53 -6.38
N THR A 70 15.04 -6.95 -6.51
CA THR A 70 16.14 -7.13 -5.55
C THR A 70 16.52 -5.79 -4.95
N LEU A 71 16.59 -5.73 -3.62
CA LEU A 71 17.11 -4.62 -2.84
C LEU A 71 18.45 -5.03 -2.23
N ASN A 72 19.53 -4.38 -2.67
CA ASN A 72 20.85 -4.64 -2.11
C ASN A 72 21.03 -3.87 -0.79
N VAL A 73 21.69 -4.51 0.18
CA VAL A 73 22.10 -3.91 1.44
C VAL A 73 23.62 -3.96 1.53
N PRO A 74 24.32 -2.81 1.65
CA PRO A 74 25.77 -2.78 1.79
C PRO A 74 26.27 -3.60 2.98
N ALA A 75 27.53 -4.01 2.92
CA ALA A 75 28.21 -4.61 4.06
C ALA A 75 28.33 -3.60 5.22
N GLN A 76 28.33 -4.11 6.45
CA GLN A 76 28.66 -3.30 7.60
C GLN A 76 30.10 -2.79 7.55
N ASN A 77 30.33 -1.59 8.10
CA ASN A 77 31.66 -1.05 8.27
C ASN A 77 32.36 -1.74 9.45
N LEU A 78 33.33 -2.60 9.13
CA LEU A 78 34.15 -3.32 10.12
C LEU A 78 34.91 -2.39 11.08
N TYR A 79 35.14 -1.14 10.70
CA TYR A 79 35.89 -0.17 11.48
C TYR A 79 35.00 0.75 12.34
N ASP A 80 33.68 0.59 12.29
CA ASP A 80 32.72 1.34 13.12
C ASP A 80 32.12 0.44 14.21
N PRO A 81 32.55 0.55 15.48
CA PRO A 81 32.04 -0.29 16.57
C PRO A 81 30.58 0.05 16.97
N PHE A 82 30.07 1.21 16.55
CA PHE A 82 28.71 1.66 16.86
C PHE A 82 27.69 1.21 15.80
N GLU A 83 28.15 0.77 14.62
CA GLU A 83 27.25 0.30 13.57
C GLU A 83 26.66 -1.07 13.92
N LYS A 84 25.35 -1.10 14.20
CA LYS A 84 24.61 -2.34 14.51
C LYS A 84 23.88 -2.94 13.31
N GLY A 85 23.98 -2.34 12.13
CA GLY A 85 23.39 -2.85 10.90
C GLY A 85 23.40 -1.79 9.80
N LYS A 86 23.22 -2.21 8.56
CA LYS A 86 23.04 -1.32 7.40
C LYS A 86 21.59 -1.31 6.98
N LYS A 87 21.04 -0.13 6.73
CA LYS A 87 19.70 0.05 6.17
C LYS A 87 19.75 0.14 4.65
N SER A 88 18.66 -0.24 4.02
CA SER A 88 18.42 0.01 2.61
C SER A 88 16.92 0.15 2.39
N ALA A 89 16.53 1.08 1.53
CA ALA A 89 15.14 1.29 1.14
C ALA A 89 15.03 1.27 -0.39
N GLY A 90 13.95 0.67 -0.90
CA GLY A 90 13.70 0.52 -2.33
C GLY A 90 12.28 0.89 -2.70
N ASN A 91 12.14 1.57 -3.84
CA ASN A 91 10.86 1.83 -4.47
C ASN A 91 10.76 0.93 -5.71
N PHE A 92 9.78 0.03 -5.74
CA PHE A 92 9.58 -0.91 -6.81
C PHE A 92 8.23 -0.72 -7.48
N ALA A 93 8.17 -1.09 -8.76
CA ALA A 93 6.92 -1.17 -9.48
C ALA A 93 6.66 -2.61 -9.95
N PHE A 94 5.40 -3.02 -9.86
CA PHE A 94 4.91 -4.33 -10.29
C PHE A 94 3.66 -4.18 -11.14
N THR A 95 3.34 -5.22 -11.89
CA THR A 95 2.15 -5.30 -12.73
C THR A 95 1.13 -6.24 -12.07
N PRO A 96 -0.06 -5.76 -11.67
CA PRO A 96 -1.10 -6.61 -11.10
C PRO A 96 -1.61 -7.61 -12.15
N GLN A 97 -1.90 -8.84 -11.72
CA GLN A 97 -2.48 -9.90 -12.56
C GLN A 97 -3.85 -10.39 -12.06
N ASN A 98 -4.21 -10.05 -10.82
CA ASN A 98 -5.40 -10.48 -10.09
C ASN A 98 -5.64 -9.49 -8.92
N ASP A 99 -6.66 -9.74 -8.09
CA ASP A 99 -6.99 -8.87 -6.95
C ASP A 99 -6.20 -9.24 -5.67
N LEU A 100 -5.65 -10.47 -5.62
CA LEU A 100 -4.90 -11.03 -4.50
C LEU A 100 -3.39 -10.99 -4.78
N PHE A 101 -2.69 -10.10 -4.08
CA PHE A 101 -1.25 -9.96 -4.20
C PHE A 101 -0.53 -10.74 -3.10
N GLU A 102 0.16 -11.81 -3.51
CA GLU A 102 1.07 -12.55 -2.64
C GLU A 102 2.49 -12.03 -2.85
N PHE A 103 2.95 -11.21 -1.91
CA PHE A 103 4.34 -10.78 -1.83
C PHE A 103 5.13 -11.75 -0.97
N ASN A 104 6.19 -12.32 -1.52
CA ASN A 104 7.12 -13.15 -0.77
C ASN A 104 8.49 -12.46 -0.71
N LEU A 105 8.96 -12.19 0.51
CA LEU A 105 10.22 -11.54 0.80
C LEU A 105 11.22 -12.57 1.32
N THR A 106 12.35 -12.68 0.62
CA THR A 106 13.44 -13.60 0.97
C THR A 106 14.72 -12.81 1.21
N TYR A 107 15.43 -13.09 2.30
CA TYR A 107 16.75 -12.54 2.55
C TYR A 107 17.83 -13.46 1.97
N SER A 108 18.58 -12.96 0.99
CA SER A 108 19.77 -13.61 0.43
C SER A 108 20.97 -13.34 1.32
N MET A 109 21.18 -14.24 2.29
CA MET A 109 22.26 -14.13 3.27
C MET A 109 23.60 -14.61 2.67
N PRO A 110 24.68 -13.81 2.76
CA PRO A 110 26.00 -14.21 2.27
C PRO A 110 26.71 -15.19 3.22
N THR A 111 26.42 -15.15 4.52
CA THR A 111 26.96 -16.09 5.51
C THR A 111 25.87 -16.53 6.51
N PRO A 112 26.04 -17.67 7.21
CA PRO A 112 25.06 -18.13 8.20
C PRO A 112 24.88 -17.21 9.42
N THR A 113 25.83 -16.30 9.66
CA THR A 113 25.75 -15.31 10.74
C THR A 113 25.02 -14.04 10.32
N SER A 114 24.79 -13.85 9.01
CA SER A 114 24.07 -12.69 8.51
C SER A 114 22.60 -12.76 8.91
N LYS A 115 22.04 -11.61 9.28
CA LYS A 115 20.60 -11.48 9.59
C LYS A 115 20.02 -10.30 8.83
N GLY A 116 18.80 -10.48 8.33
CA GLY A 116 17.99 -9.42 7.75
C GLY A 116 16.84 -9.03 8.67
N TYR A 117 16.33 -7.82 8.54
CA TYR A 117 15.21 -7.28 9.30
C TYR A 117 14.27 -6.52 8.37
N LEU A 118 12.96 -6.78 8.46
CA LEU A 118 11.94 -5.97 7.80
C LEU A 118 11.52 -4.85 8.74
N ASN A 119 11.55 -3.61 8.24
CA ASN A 119 10.88 -2.50 8.90
C ASN A 119 9.43 -2.50 8.44
N TYR A 120 9.20 -2.17 7.16
CA TYR A 120 7.87 -2.24 6.55
C TYR A 120 7.89 -2.68 5.09
N LEU A 121 6.74 -3.21 4.67
CA LEU A 121 6.36 -3.40 3.28
C LEU A 121 5.07 -2.62 3.01
N GLU A 122 5.19 -1.52 2.26
CA GLU A 122 4.07 -0.69 1.87
C GLU A 122 3.72 -0.94 0.41
N VAL A 123 2.42 -1.13 0.13
CA VAL A 123 1.91 -1.43 -1.21
C VAL A 123 0.81 -0.43 -1.52
N ASN A 124 1.01 0.35 -2.59
CA ASN A 124 0.05 1.29 -3.15
C ASN A 124 -0.38 0.80 -4.53
N VAL A 125 -1.70 0.76 -4.79
CA VAL A 125 -2.26 0.11 -5.98
C VAL A 125 -3.29 1.03 -6.62
N ARG A 126 -3.14 1.26 -7.93
CA ARG A 126 -4.20 1.92 -8.71
C ARG A 126 -5.36 0.96 -8.92
N ARG A 127 -6.56 1.39 -8.55
CA ARG A 127 -7.81 0.62 -8.70
C ARG A 127 -8.71 1.29 -9.75
N GLN A 128 -9.49 0.49 -10.45
CA GLN A 128 -10.62 0.99 -11.23
C GLN A 128 -11.65 1.58 -10.26
N LEU A 129 -12.32 2.65 -10.69
CA LEU A 129 -13.38 3.27 -9.89
C LEU A 129 -14.66 2.43 -10.00
N THR A 130 -14.69 1.30 -9.29
CA THR A 130 -15.81 0.35 -9.22
C THR A 130 -16.16 0.14 -7.75
N MET A 131 -17.44 0.31 -7.39
CA MET A 131 -17.88 0.15 -6.01
C MET A 131 -17.55 -1.26 -5.49
N SER A 132 -16.99 -1.32 -4.28
CA SER A 132 -16.71 -2.56 -3.57
C SER A 132 -17.17 -2.42 -2.11
N GLY A 133 -18.10 -3.27 -1.67
CA GLY A 133 -18.72 -3.17 -0.35
C GLY A 133 -19.78 -2.07 -0.26
N SER A 134 -20.18 -1.72 0.97
CA SER A 134 -21.23 -0.74 1.26
C SER A 134 -20.69 0.69 1.41
N VAL A 135 -19.40 0.82 1.72
CA VAL A 135 -18.69 2.09 1.90
C VAL A 135 -17.32 1.98 1.23
N MET A 136 -16.97 2.96 0.41
CA MET A 136 -15.69 3.00 -0.28
C MET A 136 -15.17 4.44 -0.36
N GLN A 137 -14.02 4.69 0.27
CA GLN A 137 -13.27 5.93 0.04
C GLN A 137 -12.48 5.83 -1.26
N PHE A 138 -12.40 6.93 -2.00
CA PHE A 138 -11.59 7.02 -3.20
C PHE A 138 -11.05 8.44 -3.40
N GLN A 139 -9.94 8.53 -4.12
CA GLN A 139 -9.29 9.77 -4.51
C GLN A 139 -8.57 9.57 -5.84
N ASN A 140 -8.26 10.66 -6.54
CA ASN A 140 -7.45 10.60 -7.75
C ASN A 140 -6.29 11.60 -7.67
N ILE A 141 -5.07 11.06 -7.56
CA ILE A 141 -3.83 11.84 -7.47
C ILE A 141 -3.22 12.15 -8.85
N ASP A 142 -3.80 11.64 -9.95
CA ASP A 142 -3.27 11.89 -11.28
C ASP A 142 -3.55 13.33 -11.68
N SER A 143 -2.56 14.03 -12.24
CA SER A 143 -2.72 15.39 -12.78
C SER A 143 -3.27 16.42 -11.79
N THR A 144 -2.93 16.29 -10.51
CA THR A 144 -3.21 17.31 -9.48
C THR A 144 -2.47 18.61 -9.79
N GLY A 145 -3.06 19.76 -9.45
CA GLY A 145 -2.45 21.07 -9.72
C GLY A 145 -2.66 21.57 -11.16
N THR A 146 -3.50 20.90 -11.94
CA THR A 146 -3.98 21.42 -13.22
C THR A 146 -5.32 22.11 -13.01
N ASN A 147 -5.53 23.28 -13.62
CA ASN A 147 -6.82 24.01 -13.57
C ASN A 147 -7.90 23.36 -14.46
N ASN A 148 -7.91 22.03 -14.53
CA ASN A 148 -8.82 21.24 -15.33
C ASN A 148 -9.88 20.61 -14.43
N TYR A 149 -11.07 20.42 -14.98
CA TYR A 149 -12.13 19.63 -14.35
C TYR A 149 -11.92 18.15 -14.66
N LYS A 150 -12.19 17.28 -13.69
CA LYS A 150 -12.12 15.83 -13.84
C LYS A 150 -13.53 15.25 -13.82
N GLN A 151 -13.83 14.40 -14.79
CA GLN A 151 -15.03 13.58 -14.76
C GLN A 151 -14.71 12.26 -14.07
N TYR A 152 -15.48 11.93 -13.04
CA TYR A 152 -15.42 10.65 -12.36
C TYR A 152 -16.54 9.76 -12.86
N LEU A 153 -16.22 8.51 -13.21
CA LEU A 153 -17.16 7.50 -13.67
C LEU A 153 -17.05 6.29 -12.75
N LEU A 154 -17.94 6.19 -11.78
CA LEU A 154 -17.98 5.11 -10.81
C LEU A 154 -18.91 4.00 -11.30
N ASN A 155 -18.36 2.81 -11.55
CA ASN A 155 -19.13 1.63 -11.93
C ASN A 155 -19.87 1.08 -10.70
N ASN A 156 -21.20 0.98 -10.79
CA ASN A 156 -22.02 0.51 -9.69
C ASN A 156 -23.43 0.09 -10.17
N ASN A 157 -23.95 -0.99 -9.58
CA ASN A 157 -25.30 -1.48 -9.87
C ASN A 157 -26.37 -0.89 -8.93
N ASN A 158 -25.98 -0.24 -7.85
CA ASN A 158 -26.90 0.30 -6.84
C ASN A 158 -27.33 1.75 -7.14
N ARG A 159 -28.61 1.96 -7.42
CA ARG A 159 -29.16 3.30 -7.68
C ARG A 159 -29.24 4.22 -6.46
N GLN A 160 -29.11 3.69 -5.25
CA GLN A 160 -29.17 4.44 -3.99
C GLN A 160 -27.81 4.94 -3.51
N LEU A 161 -26.72 4.57 -4.19
CA LEU A 161 -25.37 4.98 -3.80
C LEU A 161 -25.24 6.51 -3.85
N GLN A 162 -24.68 7.08 -2.79
CA GLN A 162 -24.38 8.49 -2.66
C GLN A 162 -22.87 8.70 -2.71
N ILE A 163 -22.46 9.86 -3.24
CA ILE A 163 -21.07 10.30 -3.20
C ILE A 163 -21.00 11.56 -2.35
N TRP A 164 -20.04 11.61 -1.44
CA TRP A 164 -19.78 12.74 -0.54
C TRP A 164 -18.34 13.23 -0.73
N ASP A 165 -18.16 14.55 -0.76
CA ASP A 165 -16.84 15.18 -0.60
C ASP A 165 -16.50 15.22 0.88
N ILE A 166 -15.40 14.56 1.25
CA ILE A 166 -14.87 14.48 2.62
C ILE A 166 -13.49 15.12 2.71
N THR A 167 -13.12 15.96 1.74
CA THR A 167 -11.81 16.64 1.69
C THR A 167 -11.62 17.56 2.90
N ASP A 168 -12.65 18.33 3.25
CA ASP A 168 -12.69 19.15 4.46
C ASP A 168 -13.58 18.49 5.51
N GLN A 169 -12.97 18.10 6.63
CA GLN A 169 -13.66 17.43 7.74
C GLN A 169 -14.72 18.30 8.41
N GLN A 170 -14.62 19.63 8.29
CA GLN A 170 -15.59 20.58 8.82
C GLN A 170 -16.74 20.88 7.84
N ASN A 171 -16.54 20.60 6.56
CA ASN A 171 -17.45 20.98 5.48
C ASN A 171 -17.75 19.78 4.55
N ILE A 172 -18.15 18.65 5.14
CA ILE A 172 -18.54 17.45 4.40
C ILE A 172 -19.87 17.71 3.67
N ALA A 173 -19.90 17.47 2.36
CA ALA A 173 -21.08 17.74 1.54
C ALA A 173 -21.37 16.61 0.54
N ARG A 174 -22.66 16.36 0.29
CA ARG A 174 -23.09 15.40 -0.73
C ARG A 174 -22.91 16.00 -2.11
N ILE A 175 -22.30 15.23 -3.02
CA ILE A 175 -22.13 15.60 -4.42
C ILE A 175 -23.40 15.23 -5.20
N ILE A 176 -23.86 16.15 -6.05
CA ILE A 176 -24.91 15.87 -7.03
C ILE A 176 -24.30 15.01 -8.13
N THR A 177 -24.94 13.88 -8.39
CA THR A 177 -24.44 12.87 -9.34
C THR A 177 -25.53 12.50 -10.34
N ASP A 178 -25.10 12.10 -11.53
CA ASP A 178 -25.97 11.48 -12.52
C ASP A 178 -25.83 9.96 -12.43
N ASN A 179 -26.94 9.23 -12.47
CA ASN A 179 -26.95 7.78 -12.49
C ASN A 179 -27.55 7.27 -13.81
N SER A 180 -26.71 6.71 -14.67
CA SER A 180 -27.15 6.16 -15.95
C SER A 180 -26.30 4.95 -16.36
N GLY A 181 -26.93 3.94 -16.96
CA GLY A 181 -26.23 2.79 -17.53
C GLY A 181 -25.34 1.99 -16.56
N GLY A 182 -25.70 1.92 -15.26
CA GLY A 182 -24.90 1.23 -14.25
C GLY A 182 -23.64 2.00 -13.83
N LYS A 183 -23.64 3.33 -14.01
CA LYS A 183 -22.57 4.22 -13.60
C LYS A 183 -23.12 5.42 -12.88
N ILE A 184 -22.37 5.89 -11.89
CA ILE A 184 -22.56 7.18 -11.24
C ILE A 184 -21.47 8.11 -11.74
N SER A 185 -21.85 9.29 -12.19
CA SER A 185 -20.91 10.29 -12.69
C SER A 185 -21.07 11.64 -12.02
N PHE A 186 -19.94 12.32 -11.84
CA PHE A 186 -19.87 13.71 -11.41
C PHE A 186 -18.60 14.35 -11.96
N ILE A 187 -18.55 15.68 -11.88
CA ILE A 187 -17.40 16.49 -12.30
C ILE A 187 -16.97 17.33 -11.11
N ASP A 188 -15.66 17.40 -10.87
CA ASP A 188 -15.09 18.25 -9.80
C ASP A 188 -13.75 18.84 -10.25
N PRO A 189 -13.28 19.97 -9.68
CA PRO A 189 -11.97 20.54 -9.98
C PRO A 189 -10.82 19.57 -9.69
N GLY A 190 -9.80 19.60 -10.54
CA GLY A 190 -8.57 18.81 -10.42
C GLY A 190 -7.37 19.56 -9.84
N ASN A 191 -7.60 20.75 -9.27
CA ASN A 191 -6.58 21.65 -8.74
C ASN A 191 -5.89 21.08 -7.48
N GLU A 192 -6.60 20.32 -6.66
CA GLU A 192 -6.10 19.70 -5.43
C GLU A 192 -6.45 18.20 -5.36
N VAL A 193 -5.84 17.49 -4.42
CA VAL A 193 -6.25 16.12 -4.09
C VAL A 193 -7.54 16.21 -3.28
N ARG A 194 -8.61 15.65 -3.83
CA ARG A 194 -9.91 15.54 -3.16
C ARG A 194 -10.16 14.12 -2.70
N HIS A 195 -10.79 14.01 -1.54
CA HIS A 195 -11.16 12.76 -0.92
C HIS A 195 -12.68 12.59 -0.99
N TYR A 196 -13.13 11.46 -1.53
CA TYR A 196 -14.54 11.17 -1.69
C TYR A 196 -14.94 9.90 -0.95
N LEU A 197 -16.20 9.85 -0.53
CA LEU A 197 -16.83 8.67 0.06
C LEU A 197 -18.02 8.24 -0.79
N ALA A 198 -17.95 7.05 -1.38
CA ALA A 198 -19.12 6.37 -1.92
C ALA A 198 -19.76 5.54 -0.79
N ILE A 199 -21.06 5.72 -0.57
CA ILE A 199 -21.80 5.04 0.51
C ILE A 199 -23.19 4.62 0.02
N ASP A 200 -23.58 3.39 0.34
CA ASP A 200 -24.97 2.94 0.22
C ASP A 200 -25.71 3.23 1.55
N PRO A 201 -26.55 4.26 1.63
CA PRO A 201 -27.26 4.59 2.85
C PRO A 201 -28.36 3.58 3.20
N THR A 202 -28.70 2.65 2.30
CA THR A 202 -29.74 1.64 2.52
C THR A 202 -29.18 0.33 3.07
N ASP A 203 -27.86 0.14 3.01
CA ASP A 203 -27.20 -1.04 3.55
C ASP A 203 -26.82 -0.81 5.02
N ALA A 204 -27.31 -1.69 5.89
CA ALA A 204 -27.01 -1.63 7.32
C ALA A 204 -25.50 -1.76 7.61
N ALA A 205 -24.74 -2.46 6.76
CA ALA A 205 -23.29 -2.58 6.91
C ALA A 205 -22.54 -1.25 6.69
N ALA A 206 -23.18 -0.25 6.07
CA ALA A 206 -22.60 1.08 5.93
C ALA A 206 -22.56 1.87 7.24
N PHE A 207 -23.35 1.47 8.24
CA PHE A 207 -23.44 2.11 9.55
C PHE A 207 -23.17 1.09 10.65
N PRO A 208 -21.88 0.80 10.93
CA PRO A 208 -21.52 -0.15 11.98
C PRO A 208 -22.10 0.33 13.31
N LYS A 209 -22.76 -0.58 14.02
CA LYS A 209 -23.28 -0.30 15.35
C LYS A 209 -22.13 -0.43 16.35
N PRO A 210 -22.10 0.39 17.41
CA PRO A 210 -21.14 0.19 18.49
C PRO A 210 -21.28 -1.22 19.06
N GLU A 211 -20.16 -1.95 19.13
CA GLU A 211 -20.07 -3.20 19.85
C GLU A 211 -19.54 -2.91 21.26
N ILE A 212 -20.13 -3.55 22.27
CA ILE A 212 -19.61 -3.52 23.63
C ILE A 212 -18.39 -4.45 23.64
N VAL A 213 -17.20 -3.88 23.78
CA VAL A 213 -15.93 -4.60 23.94
C VAL A 213 -15.64 -4.80 25.42
#